data_AF-Q6TKR8-F1
#
_entry.id   AF-Q6TKR8-F1
#
_cell.length_a   1.000
_cell.length_b   1.000
_cell.length_c   1.000
_cell.angle_alpha   90.00
_cell.angle_beta   90.00
_cell.angle_gamma   90.00
#
_symmetry.space_group_name_H-M   'P 1'
#
loop_
_entity.id
_entity.type
_entity.pdbx_description
1 polymer ?
#
loop_
_entity_poly.entity_id
_entity_poly.type
_entity_poly.pdbx_seq_one_letter_code
_entity_poly.pdbx_strand_id
1 'polypeptide(L)'
;MKNKTDIAGIAGLSTSHVSFDDAESKSVLDGSTQSTPEYKFQTPLDQLPARPAGPKSSNTTDAYIHESLPHSVPIAGASTSAVTHQQATQRKGTDEIYGLGSLPSAGPGRWEYLANPGNWHPERRKLHEKLLDQARSSALTLAESLESDGCQPTLFALRGNTATGKTRIATKKIPVLAAALKKTAGKGCVNPDVFKSSLAKSETGAKIFSSAQVHSESSFLADRFEGGLRSQKTGSGAIASIVVDKRLSREYEIDSYIQLAKETGRKVELCDIDAPLENSLVGVLQRKPEGEDPRPPYPVVSSGFVAVRSNRMYVIDRFIADPSLGNYRLFGTAEDGEKVMVASVIGGEFSVENAELYEKITSPQLSVTGDLADKVIDKELIDRLENNIADPERAAKTRAALEKYSGKSWSAALAAHSELI
;
A
#
# COMPACT_ATOMS: atom_id res chain seq x y z
N MET A 1 -17.39 41.25 55.86
CA MET A 1 -17.29 39.78 55.89
C MET A 1 -15.81 39.46 55.60
N LYS A 2 -14.86 39.23 56.54
CA LYS A 2 -14.77 38.25 57.66
C LYS A 2 -15.13 36.84 57.15
N ASN A 3 -14.29 35.79 57.06
CA ASN A 3 -13.00 35.36 57.66
C ASN A 3 -12.18 34.59 56.57
N LYS A 4 -10.85 34.42 56.50
CA LYS A 4 -9.74 34.03 57.42
C LYS A 4 -9.85 32.62 58.03
N THR A 5 -8.86 31.76 57.70
CA THR A 5 -8.24 30.59 58.42
C THR A 5 -8.05 29.40 57.47
N ASP A 6 -7.00 28.59 57.52
CA ASP A 6 -5.62 28.71 57.97
C ASP A 6 -4.90 27.40 57.58
N ILE A 7 -3.57 27.48 57.54
CA ILE A 7 -2.59 26.43 57.29
C ILE A 7 -2.35 25.59 58.56
N ALA A 8 -2.13 24.28 58.42
CA ALA A 8 -1.20 23.40 59.19
C ALA A 8 -1.48 21.93 58.82
N GLY A 9 -0.55 20.97 58.72
CA GLY A 9 0.89 20.92 58.95
C GLY A 9 1.37 19.46 58.85
N ILE A 10 2.54 19.26 58.24
CA ILE A 10 3.67 18.38 58.59
C ILE A 10 3.38 17.01 59.28
N ALA A 11 3.79 15.91 58.64
CA ALA A 11 4.76 14.91 59.15
C ALA A 11 4.77 13.63 58.30
N GLY A 12 5.96 13.07 58.02
CA GLY A 12 6.08 11.67 57.60
C GLY A 12 7.12 11.35 56.52
N LEU A 13 8.39 11.67 56.79
CA LEU A 13 9.54 11.03 56.13
C LEU A 13 9.52 9.51 56.41
N SER A 14 9.66 8.69 55.37
CA SER A 14 10.19 7.33 55.51
C SER A 14 11.04 7.00 54.29
N THR A 15 12.32 7.36 54.41
CA THR A 15 13.45 6.85 53.66
C THR A 15 13.76 5.43 54.13
N SER A 16 13.66 4.43 53.27
CA SER A 16 14.32 3.14 53.49
C SER A 16 15.70 3.17 52.85
N HIS A 17 16.70 3.39 53.69
CA HIS A 17 18.10 3.03 53.47
C HIS A 17 18.20 1.52 53.15
N VAL A 18 18.95 1.19 52.10
CA VAL A 18 19.87 0.05 52.11
C VAL A 18 21.20 0.60 51.63
N SER A 19 22.25 0.34 52.39
CA SER A 19 23.55 0.97 52.31
C SER A 19 24.62 -0.12 52.29
N PHE A 20 25.63 0.12 51.44
CA PHE A 20 27.01 -0.41 51.41
C PHE A 20 27.23 -1.88 50.99
N ASP A 21 27.97 -2.05 49.89
CA ASP A 21 29.42 -2.26 50.01
C ASP A 21 30.16 -1.81 48.73
N ASP A 22 31.04 -0.82 48.91
CA ASP A 22 32.20 -0.55 48.07
C ASP A 22 33.35 -1.43 48.57
N ALA A 23 34.05 -2.13 47.68
CA ALA A 23 35.36 -2.68 47.98
C ALA A 23 36.31 -2.47 46.80
N GLU A 24 37.48 -1.96 47.18
CA GLU A 24 38.51 -1.31 46.39
C GLU A 24 39.23 -2.20 45.36
N SER A 25 39.58 -1.54 44.25
CA SER A 25 40.87 -1.53 43.58
C SER A 25 41.97 -2.48 44.09
N LYS A 26 42.42 -3.39 43.22
CA LYS A 26 43.82 -3.82 43.15
C LYS A 26 44.28 -3.93 41.69
N SER A 27 45.20 -3.04 41.33
CA SER A 27 46.11 -3.15 40.20
C SER A 27 47.16 -4.23 40.45
N VAL A 28 47.34 -5.17 39.53
CA VAL A 28 48.58 -5.95 39.38
C VAL A 28 48.89 -6.04 37.88
N LEU A 29 50.07 -5.54 37.52
CA LEU A 29 50.78 -5.76 36.26
C LEU A 29 51.42 -7.14 36.29
N ASP A 30 51.23 -7.91 35.22
CA ASP A 30 52.14 -8.87 34.56
C ASP A 30 51.28 -9.56 33.49
N GLY A 31 51.59 -9.59 32.19
CA GLY A 31 52.84 -10.01 31.58
C GLY A 31 52.60 -11.36 30.89
N SER A 32 52.58 -11.35 29.54
CA SER A 32 52.84 -12.49 28.64
C SER A 32 51.65 -13.24 27.96
N THR A 33 51.61 -13.04 26.64
CA THR A 33 51.37 -13.96 25.49
C THR A 33 50.09 -14.80 25.30
N GLN A 34 49.51 -14.56 24.10
CA GLN A 34 48.93 -15.50 23.13
C GLN A 34 47.74 -16.39 23.53
N SER A 35 46.55 -16.04 23.03
CA SER A 35 45.80 -16.87 22.06
C SER A 35 44.52 -16.15 21.62
N THR A 36 44.49 -15.71 20.37
CA THR A 36 43.27 -15.27 19.66
C THR A 36 42.35 -16.46 19.41
N PRO A 37 41.07 -16.44 19.81
CA PRO A 37 40.11 -17.41 19.30
C PRO A 37 39.63 -16.93 17.91
N GLU A 38 39.99 -17.67 16.87
CA GLU A 38 39.37 -17.58 15.55
C GLU A 38 37.87 -17.89 15.69
N TYR A 39 37.03 -16.86 15.70
CA TYR A 39 35.61 -17.01 15.46
C TYR A 39 35.39 -17.27 13.97
N LYS A 40 35.21 -18.54 13.62
CA LYS A 40 34.75 -18.94 12.29
C LYS A 40 33.31 -18.42 12.08
N PHE A 41 33.16 -17.42 11.23
CA PHE A 41 31.87 -17.11 10.60
C PHE A 41 31.47 -18.30 9.73
N GLN A 42 30.54 -19.13 10.21
CA GLN A 42 29.73 -19.98 9.34
C GLN A 42 28.50 -19.17 8.92
N THR A 43 28.54 -18.64 7.69
CA THR A 43 27.35 -18.12 7.00
C THR A 43 26.38 -19.28 6.74
N PRO A 44 25.13 -19.26 7.25
CA PRO A 44 24.09 -20.18 6.82
C PRO A 44 23.48 -19.68 5.50
N LEU A 45 24.28 -19.70 4.43
CA LEU A 45 23.83 -19.35 3.06
C LEU A 45 23.51 -20.61 2.22
N ASP A 46 23.80 -21.81 2.75
CA ASP A 46 23.70 -23.09 2.01
C ASP A 46 22.39 -23.87 2.24
N GLN A 47 21.38 -23.29 2.91
CA GLN A 47 20.11 -23.98 3.17
C GLN A 47 18.87 -23.24 2.61
N LEU A 48 19.04 -22.42 1.58
CA LEU A 48 17.90 -21.86 0.85
C LEU A 48 17.41 -22.85 -0.21
N PRO A 49 16.09 -23.04 -0.39
CA PRO A 49 15.55 -23.82 -1.49
C PRO A 49 15.97 -23.20 -2.83
N ALA A 50 16.24 -24.08 -3.81
CA ALA A 50 16.77 -23.67 -5.11
C ALA A 50 15.81 -22.72 -5.84
N ARG A 51 16.38 -21.61 -6.33
CA ARG A 51 15.76 -20.57 -7.15
C ARG A 51 15.03 -21.17 -8.37
N PRO A 52 13.74 -20.86 -8.63
CA PRO A 52 13.14 -21.07 -9.93
C PRO A 52 13.81 -20.16 -10.97
N ALA A 53 14.15 -20.69 -12.14
CA ALA A 53 14.80 -19.91 -13.20
C ALA A 53 13.88 -18.76 -13.67
N GLY A 54 14.28 -17.52 -13.35
CA GLY A 54 13.62 -16.31 -13.85
C GLY A 54 13.94 -16.06 -15.33
N PRO A 55 13.04 -15.41 -16.09
CA PRO A 55 13.31 -15.06 -17.48
C PRO A 55 14.46 -14.04 -17.58
N LYS A 56 15.24 -14.14 -18.64
CA LYS A 56 16.45 -13.33 -18.90
C LYS A 56 16.09 -11.85 -19.05
N SER A 57 16.81 -11.01 -18.31
CA SER A 57 16.76 -9.54 -18.37
C SER A 57 17.17 -9.04 -19.77
N SER A 58 16.34 -8.17 -20.34
CA SER A 58 16.71 -7.28 -21.45
C SER A 58 16.81 -5.86 -20.90
N ASN A 59 18.03 -5.30 -20.91
CA ASN A 59 18.28 -3.89 -20.60
C ASN A 59 17.53 -3.01 -21.61
N THR A 60 16.61 -2.19 -21.12
CA THR A 60 16.02 -1.09 -21.89
C THR A 60 16.08 0.17 -21.02
N THR A 61 16.66 1.22 -21.60
CA THR A 61 16.85 2.57 -21.05
C THR A 61 15.56 3.22 -20.56
N ASP A 62 15.70 4.02 -19.50
CA ASP A 62 14.67 4.75 -18.76
C ASP A 62 13.63 5.46 -19.64
N ALA A 63 12.38 5.01 -19.53
CA ALA A 63 11.21 5.78 -19.91
C ALA A 63 10.15 5.60 -18.81
N TYR A 64 9.70 6.69 -18.22
CA TYR A 64 8.60 6.74 -17.26
C TYR A 64 7.31 6.27 -17.96
N ILE A 65 6.90 5.02 -17.73
CA ILE A 65 5.65 4.47 -18.26
C ILE A 65 4.57 4.62 -17.19
N HIS A 66 3.71 5.62 -17.37
CA HIS A 66 2.49 5.83 -16.58
C HIS A 66 1.50 4.68 -16.83
N GLU A 67 0.78 4.26 -15.78
CA GLU A 67 -0.27 3.22 -15.87
C GLU A 67 -1.33 3.61 -16.90
N SER A 68 -1.20 3.05 -18.09
CA SER A 68 -2.30 2.85 -19.02
C SER A 68 -2.91 1.51 -18.66
N LEU A 69 -4.25 1.42 -18.57
CA LEU A 69 -4.92 0.12 -18.57
C LEU A 69 -4.38 -0.70 -19.75
N PRO A 70 -4.04 -1.99 -19.57
CA PRO A 70 -3.65 -2.80 -20.71
C PRO A 70 -4.87 -2.94 -21.63
N HIS A 71 -4.82 -2.30 -22.79
CA HIS A 71 -5.51 -2.85 -23.94
C HIS A 71 -4.86 -4.21 -24.19
N SER A 72 -5.67 -5.26 -24.05
CA SER A 72 -5.36 -6.66 -24.31
C SER A 72 -4.31 -6.83 -25.41
N VAL A 73 -3.08 -7.18 -25.02
CA VAL A 73 -2.05 -7.66 -25.95
C VAL A 73 -2.34 -9.15 -26.20
N PRO A 74 -2.52 -9.59 -27.44
CA PRO A 74 -2.78 -10.99 -27.73
C PRO A 74 -1.53 -11.82 -27.41
N ILE A 75 -1.71 -12.83 -26.56
CA ILE A 75 -0.72 -13.90 -26.37
C ILE A 75 -0.72 -14.73 -27.65
N ALA A 76 0.41 -14.78 -28.34
CA ALA A 76 0.57 -15.62 -29.51
C ALA A 76 0.45 -17.10 -29.10
N GLY A 77 -0.53 -17.81 -29.68
CA GLY A 77 -0.57 -19.28 -29.67
C GLY A 77 -1.73 -19.92 -28.91
N ALA A 78 -2.99 -19.58 -29.24
CA ALA A 78 -4.11 -20.50 -29.14
C ALA A 78 -5.24 -20.02 -30.06
N SER A 79 -5.49 -20.75 -31.15
CA SER A 79 -6.68 -20.53 -31.99
C SER A 79 -7.90 -21.10 -31.27
N THR A 80 -8.70 -20.23 -30.66
CA THR A 80 -10.08 -20.54 -30.26
C THR A 80 -11.00 -19.41 -30.68
N SER A 81 -12.11 -19.80 -31.29
CA SER A 81 -13.10 -19.03 -32.02
C SER A 81 -13.51 -17.71 -31.36
N ALA A 82 -13.64 -16.67 -32.18
CA ALA A 82 -14.06 -15.33 -31.79
C ALA A 82 -15.46 -15.33 -31.16
N VAL A 83 -15.52 -15.17 -29.84
CA VAL A 83 -16.73 -14.76 -29.14
C VAL A 83 -16.85 -13.24 -29.28
N THR A 84 -17.89 -12.82 -29.98
CA THR A 84 -18.27 -11.41 -30.17
C THR A 84 -18.63 -10.79 -28.82
N HIS A 85 -17.65 -10.16 -28.16
CA HIS A 85 -17.95 -9.23 -27.07
C HIS A 85 -18.71 -8.04 -27.65
N GLN A 86 -19.97 -7.88 -27.23
CA GLN A 86 -20.73 -6.66 -27.41
C GLN A 86 -19.87 -5.47 -26.96
N GLN A 87 -19.69 -4.50 -27.87
CA GLN A 87 -19.03 -3.24 -27.59
C GLN A 87 -19.74 -2.54 -26.43
N ALA A 88 -19.19 -2.63 -25.22
CA ALA A 88 -19.54 -1.72 -24.15
C ALA A 88 -19.28 -0.30 -24.67
N THR A 89 -20.31 0.54 -24.74
CA THR A 89 -20.18 1.96 -25.06
C THR A 89 -19.10 2.56 -24.16
N GLN A 90 -17.93 2.86 -24.72
CA GLN A 90 -16.86 3.53 -23.99
C GLN A 90 -17.36 4.92 -23.58
N ARG A 91 -17.76 5.07 -22.31
CA ARG A 91 -18.09 6.37 -21.75
C ARG A 91 -16.80 7.17 -21.64
N LYS A 92 -16.82 8.42 -22.13
CA LYS A 92 -15.68 9.36 -22.07
C LYS A 92 -15.15 9.50 -20.65
N GLY A 93 -13.83 9.54 -20.52
CA GLY A 93 -13.13 9.87 -19.28
C GLY A 93 -13.25 11.37 -18.96
N THR A 94 -13.08 11.75 -17.69
CA THR A 94 -13.17 13.17 -17.29
C THR A 94 -11.98 13.99 -17.79
N ASP A 95 -10.84 13.34 -18.07
CA ASP A 95 -9.72 13.92 -18.80
C ASP A 95 -10.14 14.38 -20.21
N GLU A 96 -10.97 13.61 -20.90
CA GLU A 96 -11.49 13.95 -22.23
C GLU A 96 -12.64 14.96 -22.20
N ILE A 97 -13.42 14.97 -21.11
CA ILE A 97 -14.54 15.90 -20.93
C ILE A 97 -14.04 17.30 -20.56
N TYR A 98 -13.00 17.38 -19.72
CA TYR A 98 -12.52 18.64 -19.14
C TYR A 98 -11.13 19.08 -19.62
N GLY A 99 -10.45 18.27 -20.42
CA GLY A 99 -9.25 18.69 -21.14
C GLY A 99 -9.57 19.69 -22.25
N LEU A 100 -8.74 20.72 -22.40
CA LEU A 100 -8.89 21.75 -23.43
C LEU A 100 -8.15 21.36 -24.72
N GLY A 101 -8.66 21.84 -25.86
CA GLY A 101 -7.96 21.75 -27.13
C GLY A 101 -7.90 20.35 -27.75
N SER A 102 -6.86 20.13 -28.57
CA SER A 102 -6.64 18.85 -29.24
C SER A 102 -5.88 17.91 -28.31
N LEU A 103 -6.61 17.05 -27.59
CA LEU A 103 -5.99 16.06 -26.71
C LEU A 103 -5.12 15.10 -27.53
N PRO A 104 -3.86 14.86 -27.12
CA PRO A 104 -3.07 13.76 -27.67
C PRO A 104 -3.78 12.42 -27.50
N SER A 105 -3.39 11.43 -28.29
CA SER A 105 -3.86 10.04 -28.10
C SER A 105 -3.52 9.54 -26.70
N ALA A 106 -4.31 8.61 -26.18
CA ALA A 106 -4.05 8.00 -24.88
C ALA A 106 -2.63 7.41 -24.83
N GLY A 107 -1.87 7.76 -23.80
CA GLY A 107 -0.46 7.42 -23.66
C GLY A 107 0.36 8.56 -23.02
N PRO A 108 1.70 8.43 -22.95
CA PRO A 108 2.57 9.38 -22.24
C PRO A 108 2.42 10.84 -22.70
N GLY A 109 2.25 11.08 -24.00
CA GLY A 109 2.03 12.44 -24.52
C GLY A 109 0.76 13.11 -24.00
N ARG A 110 -0.31 12.35 -23.74
CA ARG A 110 -1.53 12.88 -23.08
C ARG A 110 -1.27 13.18 -21.60
N TRP A 111 -0.48 12.35 -20.92
CA TRP A 111 -0.09 12.59 -19.54
C TRP A 111 0.70 13.88 -19.39
N GLU A 112 1.73 14.09 -20.22
CA GLU A 112 2.51 15.33 -20.22
C GLU A 112 1.66 16.56 -20.55
N TYR A 113 0.74 16.42 -21.52
CA TYR A 113 -0.20 17.49 -21.88
C TYR A 113 -1.09 17.88 -20.70
N LEU A 114 -1.74 16.91 -20.06
CA LEU A 114 -2.65 17.14 -18.95
C LEU A 114 -1.91 17.42 -17.62
N ALA A 115 -0.60 17.13 -17.55
CA ALA A 115 0.25 17.48 -16.43
C ALA A 115 0.33 19.00 -16.21
N ASN A 116 0.15 19.77 -17.30
CA ASN A 116 0.01 21.22 -17.26
C ASN A 116 -1.42 21.61 -16.81
N PRO A 117 -1.61 22.25 -15.64
CA PRO A 117 -2.93 22.69 -15.17
C PRO A 117 -3.63 23.67 -16.12
N GLY A 118 -2.88 24.37 -16.98
CA GLY A 118 -3.42 25.30 -17.97
C GLY A 118 -4.26 24.61 -19.07
N ASN A 119 -4.10 23.31 -19.26
CA ASN A 119 -4.81 22.53 -20.29
C ASN A 119 -6.15 21.94 -19.80
N TRP A 120 -6.66 22.41 -18.67
CA TRP A 120 -7.96 22.03 -18.12
C TRP A 120 -8.94 23.20 -18.14
N HIS A 121 -10.22 22.92 -18.34
CA HIS A 121 -11.29 23.91 -18.20
C HIS A 121 -11.18 24.65 -16.84
N PRO A 122 -11.40 25.99 -16.80
CA PRO A 122 -11.14 26.79 -15.60
C PRO A 122 -11.85 26.30 -14.34
N GLU A 123 -13.09 25.84 -14.46
CA GLU A 123 -13.89 25.27 -13.37
C GLU A 123 -13.26 23.98 -12.83
N ARG A 124 -12.75 23.13 -13.72
CA ARG A 124 -12.09 21.88 -13.35
C ARG A 124 -10.74 22.13 -12.69
N ARG A 125 -9.98 23.11 -13.20
CA ARG A 125 -8.73 23.55 -12.57
C ARG A 125 -8.95 24.07 -11.14
N LYS A 126 -10.00 24.86 -10.89
CA LYS A 126 -10.36 25.31 -9.53
C LYS A 126 -10.70 24.13 -8.60
N LEU A 127 -11.43 23.14 -9.11
CA LEU A 127 -11.68 21.91 -8.36
C LEU A 127 -10.36 21.18 -8.03
N HIS A 128 -9.45 21.06 -8.99
CA HIS A 128 -8.13 20.46 -8.78
C HIS A 128 -7.34 21.16 -7.68
N GLU A 129 -7.25 22.49 -7.74
CA GLU A 129 -6.59 23.33 -6.73
C GLU A 129 -7.17 23.07 -5.34
N LYS A 130 -8.51 23.13 -5.22
CA LYS A 130 -9.21 22.86 -3.96
C LYS A 130 -8.92 21.47 -3.40
N LEU A 131 -8.95 20.44 -4.23
CA LEU A 131 -8.70 19.05 -3.78
C LEU A 131 -7.24 18.84 -3.37
N LEU A 132 -6.29 19.46 -4.07
CA LEU A 132 -4.88 19.41 -3.72
C LEU A 132 -4.61 20.14 -2.40
N ASP A 133 -5.24 21.29 -2.15
CA ASP A 133 -5.06 22.01 -0.89
C ASP A 133 -5.63 21.25 0.31
N GLN A 134 -6.78 20.59 0.14
CA GLN A 134 -7.33 19.68 1.15
C GLN A 134 -6.41 18.49 1.44
N ALA A 135 -5.85 17.87 0.39
CA ALA A 135 -4.92 16.76 0.52
C ALA A 135 -3.60 17.19 1.21
N ARG A 136 -3.05 18.35 0.83
CA ARG A 136 -1.85 18.93 1.45
C ARG A 136 -2.05 19.26 2.92
N SER A 137 -3.18 19.87 3.29
CA SER A 137 -3.52 20.14 4.69
C SER A 137 -3.58 18.85 5.52
N SER A 138 -4.18 17.79 4.96
CA SER A 138 -4.22 16.48 5.61
C SER A 138 -2.83 15.85 5.73
N ALA A 139 -2.01 15.89 4.67
CA ALA A 139 -0.65 15.36 4.70
C ALA A 139 0.26 16.12 5.67
N LEU A 140 0.13 17.44 5.77
CA LEU A 140 0.88 18.22 6.75
C LEU A 140 0.46 17.83 8.18
N THR A 141 -0.84 17.66 8.44
CA THR A 141 -1.35 17.17 9.73
C THR A 141 -0.76 15.80 10.10
N LEU A 142 -0.63 14.88 9.12
CA LEU A 142 0.07 13.61 9.32
C LEU A 142 1.54 13.82 9.67
N ALA A 143 2.25 14.63 8.89
CA ALA A 143 3.69 14.85 9.06
C ALA A 143 4.02 15.47 10.42
N GLU A 144 3.29 16.50 10.84
CA GLU A 144 3.45 17.14 12.15
C GLU A 144 3.17 16.15 13.31
N SER A 145 2.17 15.28 13.13
CA SER A 145 1.90 14.24 14.12
C SER A 145 3.03 13.23 14.23
N LEU A 146 3.55 12.76 13.09
CA LEU A 146 4.63 11.79 13.04
C LEU A 146 5.90 12.38 13.68
N GLU A 147 6.24 13.62 13.35
CA GLU A 147 7.39 14.32 13.91
C GLU A 147 7.24 14.52 15.43
N SER A 148 6.06 14.95 15.89
CA SER A 148 5.77 15.12 17.32
C SER A 148 5.92 13.82 18.13
N ASP A 149 5.70 12.66 17.50
CA ASP A 149 5.88 11.34 18.11
C ASP A 149 7.33 10.81 17.94
N GLY A 150 8.27 11.67 17.51
CA GLY A 150 9.69 11.34 17.36
C GLY A 150 10.04 10.58 16.09
N CYS A 151 9.12 10.50 15.11
CA CYS A 151 9.42 9.87 13.83
C CYS A 151 10.32 10.77 12.98
N GLN A 152 11.51 10.28 12.64
CA GLN A 152 12.36 10.91 11.63
C GLN A 152 11.65 11.01 10.27
N PRO A 153 12.09 11.89 9.35
CA PRO A 153 11.55 11.96 8.00
C PRO A 153 11.46 10.59 7.33
N THR A 154 10.25 10.13 7.03
CA THR A 154 9.98 8.76 6.59
C THR A 154 8.94 8.74 5.47
N LEU A 155 9.20 7.93 4.45
CA LEU A 155 8.24 7.49 3.45
C LEU A 155 7.64 6.15 3.92
N PHE A 156 6.41 6.18 4.40
CA PHE A 156 5.65 4.99 4.73
C PHE A 156 5.02 4.41 3.47
N ALA A 157 5.46 3.23 3.04
CA ALA A 157 4.98 2.57 1.84
C ALA A 157 4.07 1.39 2.19
N LEU A 158 2.79 1.46 1.77
CA LEU A 158 1.81 0.40 1.96
C LEU A 158 1.64 -0.40 0.66
N ARG A 159 2.52 -1.38 0.47
CA ARG A 159 2.54 -2.25 -0.72
C ARG A 159 1.49 -3.37 -0.59
N GLY A 160 0.82 -3.71 -1.68
CA GLY A 160 -0.11 -4.84 -1.69
C GLY A 160 -1.19 -4.75 -2.76
N ASN A 161 -1.80 -5.88 -3.11
CA ASN A 161 -2.93 -5.93 -4.04
C ASN A 161 -4.16 -5.22 -3.45
N THR A 162 -5.12 -4.87 -4.32
CA THR A 162 -6.43 -4.36 -3.97
C THR A 162 -7.10 -5.26 -2.94
N ALA A 163 -7.73 -4.64 -1.93
CA ALA A 163 -8.55 -5.31 -0.92
C ALA A 163 -7.82 -6.41 -0.10
N THR A 164 -6.49 -6.37 0.00
CA THR A 164 -5.71 -7.31 0.82
C THR A 164 -5.73 -7.02 2.32
N GLY A 165 -6.26 -5.85 2.74
CA GLY A 165 -6.30 -5.42 4.14
C GLY A 165 -5.19 -4.46 4.56
N LYS A 166 -4.62 -3.70 3.61
CA LYS A 166 -3.55 -2.71 3.86
C LYS A 166 -3.88 -1.76 5.01
N THR A 167 -5.09 -1.18 5.02
CA THR A 167 -5.54 -0.25 6.07
C THR A 167 -5.52 -0.89 7.46
N ARG A 168 -6.04 -2.13 7.61
CA ARG A 168 -6.02 -2.86 8.90
C ARG A 168 -4.59 -3.10 9.38
N ILE A 169 -3.65 -3.40 8.48
CA ILE A 169 -2.24 -3.58 8.84
C ILE A 169 -1.59 -2.26 9.24
N ALA A 170 -1.79 -1.18 8.46
CA ALA A 170 -1.27 0.14 8.81
C ALA A 170 -1.74 0.59 10.20
N THR A 171 -3.03 0.40 10.52
CA THR A 171 -3.60 0.77 11.82
C THR A 171 -3.12 -0.11 12.97
N LYS A 172 -2.82 -1.40 12.75
CA LYS A 172 -2.47 -2.34 13.83
C LYS A 172 -0.96 -2.53 14.04
N LYS A 173 -0.16 -2.43 12.98
CA LYS A 173 1.27 -2.82 12.97
C LYS A 173 2.22 -1.65 12.85
N ILE A 174 1.72 -0.44 12.58
CA ILE A 174 2.53 0.79 12.53
C ILE A 174 1.90 1.80 13.51
N PRO A 175 2.14 1.67 14.84
CA PRO A 175 1.42 2.47 15.85
C PRO A 175 1.54 3.99 15.64
N VAL A 176 2.74 4.47 15.28
CA VAL A 176 2.99 5.90 15.03
C VAL A 176 2.19 6.42 13.82
N LEU A 177 2.09 5.63 12.76
CA LEU A 177 1.27 5.96 11.59
C LEU A 177 -0.23 5.86 11.92
N ALA A 178 -0.64 4.87 12.71
CA ALA A 178 -2.03 4.72 13.13
C ALA A 178 -2.51 5.94 13.94
N ALA A 179 -1.68 6.46 14.85
CA ALA A 179 -1.96 7.66 15.62
C ALA A 179 -2.11 8.89 14.70
N ALA A 180 -1.23 9.05 13.71
CA ALA A 180 -1.33 10.12 12.73
C ALA A 180 -2.60 10.00 11.86
N LEU A 181 -2.87 8.82 11.30
CA LEU A 181 -4.06 8.55 10.47
C LEU A 181 -5.37 8.79 11.23
N LYS A 182 -5.39 8.56 12.56
CA LYS A 182 -6.56 8.87 13.40
C LYS A 182 -6.89 10.36 13.38
N LYS A 183 -5.88 11.25 13.37
CA LYS A 183 -6.09 12.71 13.36
C LYS A 183 -6.67 13.21 12.04
N THR A 184 -6.46 12.49 10.94
CA THR A 184 -6.96 12.86 9.60
C THR A 184 -8.13 12.00 9.13
N ALA A 185 -8.63 11.10 9.98
CA ALA A 185 -9.62 10.09 9.62
C ALA A 185 -9.21 9.26 8.37
N GLY A 186 -7.92 8.92 8.26
CA GLY A 186 -7.35 8.15 7.16
C GLY A 186 -6.95 8.95 5.91
N LYS A 187 -7.15 10.28 5.90
CA LYS A 187 -6.79 11.16 4.77
C LYS A 187 -5.31 11.54 4.80
N GLY A 188 -4.80 12.06 3.68
CA GLY A 188 -3.45 12.60 3.54
C GLY A 188 -2.42 11.65 2.93
N CYS A 189 -2.83 10.41 2.59
CA CYS A 189 -1.97 9.48 1.86
C CYS A 189 -1.93 9.81 0.35
N VAL A 190 -0.78 9.58 -0.29
CA VAL A 190 -0.62 9.62 -1.75
C VAL A 190 -1.28 8.36 -2.33
N ASN A 191 -2.52 8.53 -2.79
CA ASN A 191 -3.32 7.49 -3.42
C ASN A 191 -4.34 8.15 -4.38
N PRO A 192 -4.43 7.77 -5.67
CA PRO A 192 -5.41 8.35 -6.58
C PRO A 192 -6.87 8.15 -6.14
N ASP A 193 -7.19 7.08 -5.41
CA ASP A 193 -8.56 6.79 -4.98
C ASP A 193 -9.16 7.88 -4.08
N VAL A 194 -8.33 8.60 -3.31
CA VAL A 194 -8.80 9.66 -2.39
C VAL A 194 -9.46 10.84 -3.12
N PHE A 195 -9.17 11.01 -4.41
CA PHE A 195 -9.76 12.07 -5.23
C PHE A 195 -11.03 11.61 -5.94
N LYS A 196 -11.24 10.31 -6.13
CA LYS A 196 -12.30 9.78 -7.01
C LYS A 196 -13.70 10.19 -6.57
N SER A 197 -14.01 10.13 -5.27
CA SER A 197 -15.33 10.53 -4.71
C SER A 197 -15.68 11.97 -5.07
N SER A 198 -14.75 12.91 -4.87
CA SER A 198 -14.94 14.33 -5.17
C SER A 198 -14.98 14.61 -6.68
N LEU A 199 -14.09 13.99 -7.46
CA LEU A 199 -14.07 14.12 -8.92
C LEU A 199 -15.33 13.55 -9.55
N ALA A 200 -15.86 12.45 -9.02
CA ALA A 200 -17.09 11.82 -9.50
C ALA A 200 -18.33 12.64 -9.17
N LYS A 201 -18.32 13.37 -8.06
CA LYS A 201 -19.39 14.30 -7.66
C LYS A 201 -19.33 15.63 -8.42
N SER A 202 -18.13 16.08 -8.80
CA SER A 202 -17.91 17.38 -9.48
C SER A 202 -18.64 18.54 -8.79
N GLU A 203 -18.68 18.54 -7.46
CA GLU A 203 -19.41 19.52 -6.63
C GLU A 203 -20.94 19.59 -6.85
N THR A 204 -21.52 18.65 -7.59
CA THR A 204 -22.97 18.59 -7.87
C THR A 204 -23.80 17.95 -6.74
N GLY A 205 -23.14 17.42 -5.71
CA GLY A 205 -23.78 16.74 -4.57
C GLY A 205 -24.06 15.24 -4.79
N ALA A 206 -24.06 14.75 -6.02
CA ALA A 206 -24.27 13.33 -6.36
C ALA A 206 -23.16 12.78 -7.26
N LYS A 207 -22.82 11.49 -7.14
CA LYS A 207 -21.85 10.85 -8.05
C LYS A 207 -22.48 10.74 -9.44
N ILE A 208 -21.88 11.38 -10.44
CA ILE A 208 -22.32 11.36 -11.84
C ILE A 208 -21.34 10.62 -12.77
N PHE A 209 -20.10 10.43 -12.31
CA PHE A 209 -19.09 9.64 -13.01
C PHE A 209 -18.75 8.35 -12.26
N SER A 210 -18.45 7.30 -13.00
CA SER A 210 -17.90 6.07 -12.43
C SER A 210 -16.43 6.25 -12.02
N SER A 211 -15.92 5.34 -11.18
CA SER A 211 -14.50 5.33 -10.77
C SER A 211 -13.54 5.21 -11.96
N ALA A 212 -13.94 4.48 -13.01
CA ALA A 212 -13.15 4.33 -14.23
C ALA A 212 -13.05 5.64 -15.01
N GLN A 213 -14.15 6.40 -15.11
CA GLN A 213 -14.17 7.67 -15.84
C GLN A 213 -13.28 8.74 -15.20
N VAL A 214 -13.12 8.73 -13.87
CA VAL A 214 -12.27 9.69 -13.15
C VAL A 214 -10.86 9.19 -12.88
N HIS A 215 -10.50 7.98 -13.34
CA HIS A 215 -9.25 7.35 -12.94
C HIS A 215 -8.02 8.14 -13.39
N SER A 216 -7.89 8.45 -14.68
CA SER A 216 -6.75 9.17 -15.24
C SER A 216 -6.55 10.53 -14.56
N GLU A 217 -7.63 11.28 -14.37
CA GLU A 217 -7.62 12.56 -13.68
C GLU A 217 -7.22 12.43 -12.19
N SER A 218 -7.73 11.41 -11.50
CA SER A 218 -7.35 11.14 -10.11
C SER A 218 -5.87 10.77 -9.95
N SER A 219 -5.30 10.09 -10.95
CA SER A 219 -3.87 9.76 -11.00
C SER A 219 -3.02 11.01 -11.26
N PHE A 220 -3.43 11.89 -12.18
CA PHE A 220 -2.75 13.19 -12.37
C PHE A 220 -2.71 14.01 -11.07
N LEU A 221 -3.83 14.07 -10.33
CA LEU A 221 -3.86 14.77 -9.05
C LEU A 221 -2.95 14.12 -8.00
N ALA A 222 -2.88 12.79 -7.95
CA ALA A 222 -1.99 12.08 -7.05
C ALA A 222 -0.51 12.37 -7.36
N ASP A 223 -0.12 12.40 -8.63
CA ASP A 223 1.26 12.72 -9.05
C ASP A 223 1.61 14.18 -8.73
N ARG A 224 0.69 15.12 -8.99
CA ARG A 224 0.87 16.54 -8.63
C ARG A 224 0.93 16.76 -7.12
N PHE A 225 0.13 16.00 -6.36
CA PHE A 225 0.15 16.01 -4.91
C PHE A 225 1.49 15.50 -4.37
N GLU A 226 1.95 14.34 -4.86
CA GLU A 226 3.25 13.76 -4.51
C GLU A 226 4.41 14.71 -4.81
N GLY A 227 4.42 15.33 -6.01
CA GLY A 227 5.42 16.32 -6.38
C GLY A 227 5.48 17.51 -5.41
N GLY A 228 4.32 17.96 -4.91
CA GLY A 228 4.25 19.00 -3.88
C GLY A 228 4.78 18.55 -2.51
N LEU A 229 4.67 17.26 -2.18
CA LEU A 229 5.16 16.70 -0.92
C LEU A 229 6.66 16.38 -0.92
N ARG A 230 7.30 16.24 -2.10
CA ARG A 230 8.71 15.85 -2.25
C ARG A 230 9.64 16.68 -1.37
N SER A 231 9.49 18.00 -1.39
CA SER A 231 10.32 18.94 -0.62
C SER A 231 9.58 19.65 0.52
N GLN A 232 8.32 19.27 0.78
CA GLN A 232 7.50 19.83 1.86
C GLN A 232 8.22 19.72 3.20
N LYS A 233 8.12 20.79 3.99
CA LYS A 233 8.68 20.88 5.33
C LYS A 233 7.57 20.97 6.38
N THR A 234 7.88 20.51 7.58
CA THR A 234 7.10 20.75 8.79
C THR A 234 7.46 22.12 9.40
N GLY A 235 6.78 22.50 10.48
CA GLY A 235 7.03 23.74 11.21
C GLY A 235 8.45 23.87 11.78
N SER A 236 9.14 22.77 12.02
CA SER A 236 10.55 22.76 12.48
C SER A 236 11.57 22.96 11.35
N GLY A 237 11.13 22.93 10.09
CA GLY A 237 12.01 22.92 8.92
C GLY A 237 12.53 21.53 8.53
N ALA A 238 12.11 20.45 9.23
CA ALA A 238 12.42 19.08 8.83
C ALA A 238 11.62 18.64 7.59
N ILE A 239 12.14 17.66 6.85
CA ILE A 239 11.42 17.05 5.72
C ILE A 239 10.16 16.34 6.26
N ALA A 240 9.00 16.67 5.67
CA ALA A 240 7.75 16.06 6.07
C ALA A 240 7.73 14.56 5.76
N SER A 241 7.37 13.73 6.74
CA SER A 241 7.04 12.32 6.50
C SER A 241 5.80 12.19 5.60
N ILE A 242 5.79 11.19 4.72
CA ILE A 242 4.71 10.98 3.74
C ILE A 242 4.25 9.52 3.75
N VAL A 243 3.03 9.28 3.28
CA VAL A 243 2.45 7.93 3.16
C VAL A 243 2.09 7.68 1.71
N VAL A 244 2.61 6.60 1.14
CA VAL A 244 2.30 6.13 -0.22
C VAL A 244 1.41 4.90 -0.10
N ASP A 245 0.14 5.04 -0.43
CA ASP A 245 -0.84 3.95 -0.44
C ASP A 245 -1.22 3.59 -1.88
N LYS A 246 -0.25 2.99 -2.58
CA LYS A 246 -0.41 2.47 -3.95
C LYS A 246 -0.32 0.95 -3.94
N ARG A 247 -0.35 0.34 -5.12
CA ARG A 247 -0.08 -1.10 -5.25
C ARG A 247 1.40 -1.40 -5.07
N LEU A 248 2.27 -0.57 -5.66
CA LEU A 248 3.73 -0.68 -5.65
C LEU A 248 4.20 -2.07 -6.12
N SER A 249 3.67 -2.51 -7.25
CA SER A 249 3.84 -3.89 -7.72
C SER A 249 5.08 -4.11 -8.54
N ARG A 250 5.57 -3.11 -9.27
CA ARG A 250 6.62 -3.26 -10.28
C ARG A 250 7.93 -2.61 -9.82
N GLU A 251 9.04 -3.11 -10.37
CA GLU A 251 10.39 -2.67 -10.00
C GLU A 251 10.58 -1.16 -10.17
N TYR A 252 10.18 -0.59 -11.32
CA TYR A 252 10.33 0.85 -11.58
C TYR A 252 9.57 1.73 -10.57
N GLU A 253 8.41 1.29 -10.07
CA GLU A 253 7.65 2.02 -9.05
C GLU A 253 8.46 2.05 -7.75
N ILE A 254 9.00 0.89 -7.36
CA ILE A 254 9.80 0.71 -6.15
C ILE A 254 11.07 1.54 -6.23
N ASP A 255 11.78 1.47 -7.35
CA ASP A 255 13.02 2.22 -7.58
C ASP A 255 12.77 3.73 -7.55
N SER A 256 11.67 4.21 -8.13
CA SER A 256 11.31 5.64 -8.10
C SER A 256 11.07 6.15 -6.67
N TYR A 257 10.42 5.36 -5.80
CA TYR A 257 10.17 5.77 -4.42
C TYR A 257 11.40 5.63 -3.52
N ILE A 258 12.26 4.64 -3.77
CA ILE A 258 13.56 4.54 -3.12
C ILE A 258 14.42 5.75 -3.49
N GLN A 259 14.47 6.11 -4.77
CA GLN A 259 15.20 7.28 -5.24
C GLN A 259 14.66 8.57 -4.61
N LEU A 260 13.34 8.75 -4.61
CA LEU A 260 12.68 9.89 -3.94
C LEU A 260 13.05 9.96 -2.46
N ALA A 261 13.05 8.83 -1.75
CA ALA A 261 13.42 8.79 -0.34
C ALA A 261 14.89 9.19 -0.13
N LYS A 262 15.80 8.64 -0.94
CA LYS A 262 17.24 8.97 -0.88
C LYS A 262 17.52 10.45 -1.14
N GLU A 263 16.94 11.02 -2.19
CA GLU A 263 17.14 12.42 -2.56
C GLU A 263 16.56 13.41 -1.56
N THR A 264 15.54 13.00 -0.81
CA THR A 264 14.85 13.86 0.16
C THR A 264 15.28 13.58 1.60
N GLY A 265 16.21 12.66 1.81
CA GLY A 265 16.70 12.28 3.13
C GLY A 265 15.64 11.57 3.99
N ARG A 266 14.67 10.89 3.38
CA ARG A 266 13.68 10.07 4.09
C ARG A 266 14.15 8.63 4.23
N LYS A 267 13.80 7.98 5.34
CA LYS A 267 13.80 6.51 5.43
C LYS A 267 12.62 5.93 4.66
N VAL A 268 12.69 4.65 4.31
CA VAL A 268 11.56 3.90 3.77
C VAL A 268 11.09 2.88 4.81
N GLU A 269 9.84 3.03 5.27
CA GLU A 269 9.19 2.07 6.15
C GLU A 269 8.10 1.35 5.35
N LEU A 270 8.40 0.14 4.88
CA LEU A 270 7.55 -0.58 3.92
C LEU A 270 6.84 -1.76 4.59
N CYS A 271 5.51 -1.72 4.58
CA CYS A 271 4.68 -2.89 4.89
C CYS A 271 4.09 -3.44 3.59
N ASP A 272 4.40 -4.71 3.29
CA ASP A 272 3.90 -5.45 2.14
C ASP A 272 2.81 -6.43 2.61
N ILE A 273 1.61 -6.30 2.08
CA ILE A 273 0.43 -7.04 2.54
C ILE A 273 -0.07 -7.94 1.43
N ASP A 274 -0.08 -9.24 1.70
CA ASP A 274 -0.58 -10.28 0.81
C ASP A 274 -1.90 -10.88 1.32
N ALA A 275 -2.74 -11.25 0.36
CA ALA A 275 -3.85 -12.17 0.56
C ALA A 275 -4.01 -13.03 -0.71
N PRO A 276 -4.59 -14.23 -0.62
CA PRO A 276 -5.00 -15.00 -1.79
C PRO A 276 -5.88 -14.17 -2.75
N LEU A 277 -5.82 -14.49 -4.05
CA LEU A 277 -6.58 -13.75 -5.06
C LEU A 277 -8.08 -13.72 -4.75
N GLU A 278 -8.68 -14.87 -4.38
CA GLU A 278 -10.10 -14.94 -3.99
C GLU A 278 -10.46 -13.99 -2.84
N ASN A 279 -9.58 -13.82 -1.83
CA ASN A 279 -9.80 -12.88 -0.73
C ASN A 279 -9.86 -11.43 -1.23
N SER A 280 -9.03 -11.07 -2.22
CA SER A 280 -9.09 -9.76 -2.86
C SER A 280 -10.38 -9.60 -3.69
N LEU A 281 -10.83 -10.64 -4.39
CA LEU A 281 -12.06 -10.59 -5.21
C LEU A 281 -13.30 -10.39 -4.33
N VAL A 282 -13.46 -11.19 -3.27
CA VAL A 282 -14.56 -11.02 -2.32
C VAL A 282 -14.45 -9.68 -1.58
N GLY A 283 -13.25 -9.26 -1.20
CA GLY A 283 -13.00 -7.97 -0.58
C GLY A 283 -13.40 -6.79 -1.48
N VAL A 284 -13.31 -6.94 -2.80
CA VAL A 284 -13.85 -5.96 -3.76
C VAL A 284 -15.38 -5.99 -3.79
N LEU A 285 -16.02 -7.16 -3.85
CA LEU A 285 -17.49 -7.27 -3.86
C LEU A 285 -18.16 -6.78 -2.58
N GLN A 286 -17.43 -6.79 -1.44
CA GLN A 286 -17.89 -6.26 -0.17
C GLN A 286 -17.88 -4.72 -0.10
N ARG A 287 -17.11 -4.04 -0.96
CA ARG A 287 -17.04 -2.59 -0.98
C ARG A 287 -18.35 -2.04 -1.52
N LYS A 288 -18.98 -1.14 -0.78
CA LYS A 288 -20.29 -0.63 -1.18
C LYS A 288 -20.15 0.59 -2.09
N PRO A 289 -21.03 0.81 -3.10
CA PRO A 289 -20.96 1.97 -3.99
C PRO A 289 -21.00 3.32 -3.30
N GLU A 290 -21.72 3.44 -2.19
CA GLU A 290 -21.77 4.62 -1.34
C GLU A 290 -20.45 4.93 -0.62
N GLY A 291 -19.55 3.95 -0.53
CA GLY A 291 -18.21 4.10 0.03
C GLY A 291 -17.24 4.79 -0.93
N GLU A 292 -15.99 4.93 -0.47
CA GLU A 292 -14.90 5.57 -1.22
C GLU A 292 -13.84 4.57 -1.71
N ASP A 293 -13.85 3.34 -1.19
CA ASP A 293 -12.94 2.29 -1.65
C ASP A 293 -13.24 1.90 -3.11
N PRO A 294 -12.21 1.71 -3.96
CA PRO A 294 -12.42 1.41 -5.37
C PRO A 294 -13.00 0.01 -5.56
N ARG A 295 -13.84 -0.13 -6.59
CA ARG A 295 -14.47 -1.40 -7.01
C ARG A 295 -14.00 -1.78 -8.41
N PRO A 296 -12.73 -2.17 -8.61
CA PRO A 296 -12.20 -2.42 -9.94
C PRO A 296 -12.70 -3.76 -10.52
N PRO A 297 -12.66 -3.94 -11.86
CA PRO A 297 -12.99 -5.21 -12.49
C PRO A 297 -11.89 -6.27 -12.28
N TYR A 298 -12.21 -7.54 -12.55
CA TYR A 298 -11.31 -8.69 -12.33
C TYR A 298 -9.90 -8.52 -12.91
N PRO A 299 -9.69 -8.07 -14.16
CA PRO A 299 -8.34 -7.98 -14.74
C PRO A 299 -7.38 -7.10 -13.94
N VAL A 300 -7.89 -6.04 -13.29
CA VAL A 300 -7.08 -5.14 -12.45
C VAL A 300 -6.62 -5.85 -11.17
N VAL A 301 -7.51 -6.63 -10.55
CA VAL A 301 -7.20 -7.36 -9.30
C VAL A 301 -6.26 -8.55 -9.59
N SER A 302 -6.50 -9.30 -10.66
CA SER A 302 -5.71 -10.46 -11.05
C SER A 302 -4.31 -10.08 -11.57
N SER A 303 -4.21 -9.14 -12.53
CA SER A 303 -2.91 -8.68 -13.03
C SER A 303 -2.08 -8.05 -11.92
N GLY A 304 -2.75 -7.33 -11.02
CA GLY A 304 -2.13 -6.74 -9.85
C GLY A 304 -1.67 -7.75 -8.79
N PHE A 305 -2.35 -8.89 -8.66
CA PHE A 305 -1.91 -10.02 -7.83
C PHE A 305 -0.64 -10.66 -8.39
N VAL A 306 -0.62 -10.94 -9.69
CA VAL A 306 0.56 -11.51 -10.36
C VAL A 306 1.76 -10.57 -10.20
N ALA A 307 1.59 -9.29 -10.53
CA ALA A 307 2.68 -8.31 -10.46
C ALA A 307 3.24 -8.16 -9.03
N VAL A 308 2.38 -8.06 -8.00
CA VAL A 308 2.84 -7.86 -6.62
C VAL A 308 3.61 -9.07 -6.08
N ARG A 309 3.22 -10.30 -6.45
CA ARG A 309 3.92 -11.52 -6.02
C ARG A 309 5.22 -11.72 -6.78
N SER A 310 5.20 -11.62 -8.12
CA SER A 310 6.38 -11.84 -8.97
C SER A 310 7.55 -10.93 -8.63
N ASN A 311 7.29 -9.67 -8.25
CA ASN A 311 8.34 -8.71 -7.92
C ASN A 311 8.58 -8.57 -6.40
N ARG A 312 7.96 -9.41 -5.56
CA ARG A 312 8.09 -9.27 -4.09
C ARG A 312 9.53 -9.45 -3.63
N MET A 313 10.22 -10.46 -4.14
CA MET A 313 11.61 -10.72 -3.76
C MET A 313 12.55 -9.59 -4.18
N TYR A 314 12.32 -8.99 -5.36
CA TYR A 314 13.07 -7.80 -5.79
C TYR A 314 13.02 -6.68 -4.75
N VAL A 315 11.83 -6.41 -4.18
CA VAL A 315 11.65 -5.39 -3.14
C VAL A 315 12.45 -5.75 -1.89
N ILE A 316 12.35 -7.00 -1.43
CA ILE A 316 13.08 -7.49 -0.25
C ILE A 316 14.58 -7.31 -0.45
N ASP A 317 15.10 -7.66 -1.63
CA ASP A 317 16.53 -7.53 -1.98
C ASP A 317 17.02 -6.08 -1.84
N ARG A 318 16.18 -5.06 -2.10
CA ARG A 318 16.56 -3.66 -1.89
C ARG A 318 16.87 -3.35 -0.42
N PHE A 319 16.11 -3.91 0.51
CA PHE A 319 16.31 -3.72 1.95
C PHE A 319 17.43 -4.58 2.51
N ILE A 320 17.62 -5.79 1.98
CA ILE A 320 18.77 -6.65 2.34
C ILE A 320 20.08 -5.97 1.92
N ALA A 321 20.14 -5.41 0.70
CA ALA A 321 21.35 -4.82 0.15
C ALA A 321 21.74 -3.47 0.81
N ASP A 322 20.78 -2.74 1.36
CA ASP A 322 21.00 -1.40 1.92
C ASP A 322 20.28 -1.25 3.28
N PRO A 323 20.93 -1.64 4.40
CA PRO A 323 20.38 -1.45 5.74
C PRO A 323 20.04 0.01 6.09
N SER A 324 20.63 0.98 5.38
CA SER A 324 20.36 2.39 5.60
C SER A 324 19.04 2.85 4.97
N LEU A 325 18.46 2.07 4.06
CA LEU A 325 17.21 2.37 3.37
C LEU A 325 16.04 2.52 4.35
N GLY A 326 15.95 1.64 5.34
CA GLY A 326 14.87 1.58 6.33
C GLY A 326 14.47 0.14 6.62
N ASN A 327 13.19 -0.12 6.87
CA ASN A 327 12.71 -1.45 7.24
C ASN A 327 11.62 -1.97 6.30
N TYR A 328 11.57 -3.29 6.18
CA TYR A 328 10.57 -4.03 5.40
C TYR A 328 9.88 -5.08 6.27
N ARG A 329 8.56 -5.19 6.15
CA ARG A 329 7.75 -6.22 6.82
C ARG A 329 6.72 -6.80 5.85
N LEU A 330 6.72 -8.11 5.67
CA LEU A 330 5.77 -8.86 4.85
C LEU A 330 4.73 -9.54 5.72
N PHE A 331 3.46 -9.24 5.46
CA PHE A 331 2.32 -9.89 6.10
C PHE A 331 1.57 -10.75 5.09
N GLY A 332 1.48 -12.05 5.39
CA GLY A 332 0.66 -13.01 4.67
C GLY A 332 -0.71 -13.18 5.33
N THR A 333 -1.63 -13.81 4.60
CA THR A 333 -2.94 -14.21 5.14
C THR A 333 -2.93 -15.72 5.40
N ALA A 334 -3.16 -16.12 6.64
CA ALA A 334 -3.32 -17.51 7.03
C ALA A 334 -4.69 -18.07 6.57
N GLU A 335 -4.91 -19.37 6.73
CA GLU A 335 -6.14 -20.05 6.26
C GLU A 335 -7.41 -19.51 6.92
N ASP A 336 -7.34 -19.12 8.19
CA ASP A 336 -8.41 -18.48 8.97
C ASP A 336 -8.67 -17.00 8.58
N GLY A 337 -7.91 -16.49 7.61
CA GLY A 337 -8.01 -15.12 7.14
C GLY A 337 -7.32 -14.08 8.04
N GLU A 338 -6.64 -14.48 9.11
CA GLU A 338 -5.82 -13.56 9.92
C GLU A 338 -4.49 -13.23 9.23
N LYS A 339 -3.93 -12.07 9.60
CA LYS A 339 -2.66 -11.60 9.07
C LYS A 339 -1.51 -11.97 10.00
N VAL A 340 -0.52 -12.66 9.45
CA VAL A 340 0.68 -13.11 10.16
C VAL A 340 1.93 -12.52 9.51
N MET A 341 2.98 -12.31 10.31
CA MET A 341 4.30 -11.94 9.77
C MET A 341 4.86 -13.14 9.01
N VAL A 342 5.50 -12.89 7.86
CA VAL A 342 6.04 -13.93 6.99
C VAL A 342 7.55 -13.76 6.77
N ALA A 343 7.96 -12.53 6.49
CA ALA A 343 9.37 -12.16 6.39
C ALA A 343 9.57 -10.71 6.82
N SER A 344 10.78 -10.37 7.27
CA SER A 344 11.14 -9.00 7.62
C SER A 344 12.60 -8.70 7.31
N VAL A 345 12.88 -7.42 7.05
CA VAL A 345 14.22 -6.83 7.08
C VAL A 345 14.17 -5.65 8.05
N ILE A 346 14.70 -5.82 9.25
CA ILE A 346 14.64 -4.80 10.30
C ILE A 346 16.06 -4.54 10.80
N GLY A 347 16.50 -3.27 10.74
CA GLY A 347 17.87 -2.92 11.14
C GLY A 347 18.97 -3.62 10.31
N GLY A 348 18.66 -4.04 9.08
CA GLY A 348 19.57 -4.81 8.22
C GLY A 348 19.55 -6.32 8.43
N GLU A 349 18.80 -6.84 9.41
CA GLU A 349 18.67 -8.27 9.65
C GLU A 349 17.48 -8.84 8.87
N PHE A 350 17.74 -9.82 8.00
CA PHE A 350 16.72 -10.54 7.26
C PHE A 350 16.24 -11.77 8.05
N SER A 351 14.94 -11.88 8.25
CA SER A 351 14.28 -13.00 8.93
C SER A 351 13.10 -13.52 8.12
N VAL A 352 12.87 -14.83 8.19
CA VAL A 352 11.69 -15.50 7.62
C VAL A 352 10.92 -16.16 8.76
N GLU A 353 9.84 -15.51 9.23
CA GLU A 353 9.04 -16.00 10.35
C GLU A 353 8.08 -17.14 9.95
N ASN A 354 7.71 -17.22 8.67
CA ASN A 354 6.89 -18.32 8.14
C ASN A 354 7.35 -18.72 6.72
N ALA A 355 8.20 -19.75 6.66
CA ALA A 355 8.81 -20.20 5.41
C ALA A 355 7.78 -20.73 4.37
N GLU A 356 6.75 -21.44 4.83
CA GLU A 356 5.71 -21.99 3.94
C GLU A 356 4.91 -20.88 3.25
N LEU A 357 4.45 -19.89 4.03
CA LEU A 357 3.78 -18.73 3.44
C LEU A 357 4.72 -17.91 2.57
N TYR A 358 6.00 -17.78 2.94
CA TYR A 358 6.99 -17.04 2.15
C TYR A 358 7.15 -17.63 0.75
N GLU A 359 7.32 -18.96 0.65
CA GLU A 359 7.38 -19.68 -0.62
C GLU A 359 6.08 -19.49 -1.43
N LYS A 360 4.92 -19.66 -0.78
CA LYS A 360 3.61 -19.55 -1.43
C LYS A 360 3.33 -18.16 -1.99
N ILE A 361 3.71 -17.10 -1.28
CA ILE A 361 3.34 -15.72 -1.63
C ILE A 361 4.41 -14.97 -2.43
N THR A 362 5.59 -15.54 -2.62
CA THR A 362 6.59 -15.01 -3.57
C THR A 362 6.41 -15.58 -4.98
N SER A 363 5.49 -16.54 -5.16
CA SER A 363 5.08 -17.08 -6.46
C SER A 363 3.63 -16.68 -6.83
N PRO A 364 3.37 -16.26 -8.08
CA PRO A 364 2.02 -15.89 -8.53
C PRO A 364 1.08 -17.07 -8.79
N GLN A 365 1.54 -18.33 -8.74
CA GLN A 365 0.71 -19.54 -8.98
C GLN A 365 -0.15 -19.42 -10.26
N LEU A 366 0.50 -19.17 -11.41
CA LEU A 366 -0.14 -18.69 -12.65
C LEU A 366 -1.30 -19.56 -13.16
N SER A 367 -1.23 -20.88 -12.98
CA SER A 367 -2.32 -21.80 -13.37
C SER A 367 -3.64 -21.49 -12.68
N VAL A 368 -3.61 -20.97 -11.45
CA VAL A 368 -4.82 -20.62 -10.67
C VAL A 368 -5.49 -19.36 -11.22
N THR A 369 -4.75 -18.42 -11.82
CA THR A 369 -5.29 -17.11 -12.22
C THR A 369 -6.12 -17.13 -13.50
N GLY A 370 -5.86 -18.09 -14.41
CA GLY A 370 -6.61 -18.28 -15.66
C GLY A 370 -7.99 -18.87 -15.42
N ASP A 371 -8.06 -19.98 -14.69
CA ASP A 371 -9.31 -20.70 -14.43
C ASP A 371 -10.23 -19.99 -13.42
N LEU A 372 -9.68 -19.11 -12.57
CA LEU A 372 -10.46 -18.43 -11.55
C LEU A 372 -11.39 -17.34 -12.12
N ALA A 373 -11.09 -16.77 -13.29
CA ALA A 373 -11.94 -15.73 -13.89
C ALA A 373 -13.35 -16.25 -14.22
N ASP A 374 -13.40 -17.49 -14.72
CA ASP A 374 -14.61 -18.16 -15.18
C ASP A 374 -15.29 -19.02 -14.09
N LYS A 375 -14.62 -19.21 -12.94
CA LYS A 375 -15.21 -19.90 -11.78
C LYS A 375 -16.47 -19.16 -11.32
N VAL A 376 -17.57 -19.92 -11.26
CA VAL A 376 -18.90 -19.43 -10.87
C VAL A 376 -18.98 -19.29 -9.35
N ILE A 377 -19.61 -18.20 -8.90
CA ILE A 377 -20.01 -17.99 -7.51
C ILE A 377 -21.26 -18.85 -7.27
N ASP A 378 -21.05 -20.07 -6.82
CA ASP A 378 -22.08 -21.03 -6.43
C ASP A 378 -22.15 -21.19 -4.91
N LYS A 379 -23.11 -22.00 -4.43
CA LYS A 379 -23.28 -22.26 -3.00
C LYS A 379 -22.03 -22.88 -2.37
N GLU A 380 -21.38 -23.81 -3.07
CA GLU A 380 -20.18 -24.49 -2.57
C GLU A 380 -19.03 -23.52 -2.37
N LEU A 381 -18.82 -22.58 -3.30
CA LEU A 381 -17.82 -21.53 -3.19
C LEU A 381 -18.12 -20.61 -1.99
N ILE A 382 -19.37 -20.21 -1.80
CA ILE A 382 -19.78 -19.37 -0.67
C ILE A 382 -19.50 -20.09 0.65
N ASP A 383 -20.01 -21.32 0.79
CA ASP A 383 -19.84 -22.13 2.00
C ASP A 383 -18.34 -22.38 2.29
N ARG A 384 -17.53 -22.67 1.25
CA ARG A 384 -16.08 -22.86 1.39
C ARG A 384 -15.37 -21.62 1.93
N LEU A 385 -15.69 -20.44 1.38
CA LEU A 385 -15.05 -19.20 1.83
C LEU A 385 -15.49 -18.82 3.25
N GLU A 386 -16.74 -19.08 3.61
CA GLU A 386 -17.26 -18.79 4.94
C GLU A 386 -16.73 -19.74 6.02
N ASN A 387 -16.53 -21.01 5.71
CA ASN A 387 -15.96 -21.98 6.66
C ASN A 387 -14.58 -21.55 7.19
N ASN A 388 -13.87 -20.70 6.44
CA ASN A 388 -12.56 -20.17 6.79
C ASN A 388 -12.62 -18.77 7.43
N ILE A 389 -13.80 -18.25 7.76
CA ILE A 389 -13.98 -16.93 8.39
C ILE A 389 -14.66 -17.13 9.75
N ALA A 390 -13.87 -17.15 10.82
CA ALA A 390 -14.38 -17.33 12.18
C ALA A 390 -15.14 -16.10 12.73
N ASP A 391 -14.83 -14.90 12.22
CA ASP A 391 -15.47 -13.66 12.66
C ASP A 391 -16.90 -13.54 12.09
N PRO A 392 -17.95 -13.52 12.94
CA PRO A 392 -19.34 -13.58 12.47
C PRO A 392 -19.74 -12.40 11.58
N GLU A 393 -19.23 -11.19 11.88
CA GLU A 393 -19.54 -9.99 11.10
C GLU A 393 -18.91 -10.06 9.70
N ARG A 394 -17.63 -10.45 9.61
CA ARG A 394 -16.95 -10.69 8.34
C ARG A 394 -17.62 -11.80 7.54
N ALA A 395 -17.99 -12.91 8.17
CA ALA A 395 -18.67 -14.02 7.51
C ALA A 395 -20.00 -13.56 6.90
N ALA A 396 -20.85 -12.90 7.69
CA ALA A 396 -22.13 -12.37 7.22
C ALA A 396 -21.98 -11.37 6.06
N LYS A 397 -20.98 -10.46 6.14
CA LYS A 397 -20.67 -9.51 5.06
C LYS A 397 -20.18 -10.22 3.79
N THR A 398 -19.35 -11.25 3.94
CA THR A 398 -18.86 -12.09 2.84
C THR A 398 -20.02 -12.79 2.14
N ARG A 399 -20.88 -13.50 2.91
CA ARG A 399 -22.07 -14.18 2.37
C ARG A 399 -22.96 -13.22 1.59
N ALA A 400 -23.37 -12.12 2.21
CA ALA A 400 -24.28 -11.17 1.60
C ALA A 400 -23.72 -10.55 0.30
N ALA A 401 -22.40 -10.30 0.25
CA ALA A 401 -21.75 -9.79 -0.95
C ALA A 401 -21.73 -10.84 -2.07
N LEU A 402 -21.41 -12.10 -1.77
CA LEU A 402 -21.35 -13.17 -2.77
C LEU A 402 -22.73 -13.59 -3.27
N GLU A 403 -23.71 -13.73 -2.37
CA GLU A 403 -25.09 -14.12 -2.72
C GLU A 403 -25.72 -13.17 -3.73
N LYS A 404 -25.43 -11.86 -3.63
CA LYS A 404 -25.90 -10.84 -4.59
C LYS A 404 -25.46 -11.12 -6.04
N TYR A 405 -24.34 -11.82 -6.21
CA TYR A 405 -23.75 -12.16 -7.51
C TYR A 405 -23.77 -13.67 -7.79
N SER A 406 -24.53 -14.45 -7.01
CA SER A 406 -24.68 -15.90 -7.20
C SER A 406 -25.07 -16.25 -8.64
N GLY A 407 -24.46 -17.31 -9.18
CA GLY A 407 -24.63 -17.76 -10.56
C GLY A 407 -23.82 -16.99 -11.61
N LYS A 408 -23.04 -15.96 -11.23
CA LYS A 408 -22.10 -15.28 -12.13
C LYS A 408 -20.68 -15.79 -11.92
N SER A 409 -19.84 -15.73 -12.95
CA SER A 409 -18.39 -15.91 -12.79
C SER A 409 -17.78 -14.75 -12.01
N TRP A 410 -16.59 -14.94 -11.42
CA TRP A 410 -15.86 -13.86 -10.76
C TRP A 410 -15.67 -12.63 -11.66
N SER A 411 -15.32 -12.86 -12.93
CA SER A 411 -15.16 -11.78 -13.92
C SER A 411 -16.46 -10.98 -14.10
N ALA A 412 -17.58 -11.68 -14.33
CA ALA A 412 -18.89 -11.04 -14.52
C ALA A 412 -19.41 -10.35 -13.25
N ALA A 413 -19.17 -10.95 -12.07
CA ALA A 413 -19.56 -10.38 -10.78
C ALA A 413 -18.82 -9.06 -10.50
N LEU A 414 -17.50 -9.03 -10.66
CA LEU A 414 -16.71 -7.81 -10.44
C LEU A 414 -17.01 -6.74 -11.49
N ALA A 415 -17.24 -7.12 -12.75
CA ALA A 415 -17.65 -6.15 -13.78
C ALA A 415 -18.98 -5.47 -13.42
N ALA A 416 -20.02 -6.27 -13.12
CA ALA A 416 -21.32 -5.75 -12.71
C ALA A 416 -21.24 -4.90 -11.42
N HIS A 417 -20.36 -5.29 -10.48
CA HIS A 417 -20.12 -4.53 -9.27
C HIS A 417 -19.35 -3.22 -9.51
N SER A 418 -18.41 -3.21 -10.46
CA SER A 418 -17.63 -2.03 -10.86
C SER A 418 -18.47 -0.96 -11.56
N GLU A 419 -19.58 -1.36 -12.20
CA GLU A 419 -20.47 -0.46 -12.94
C GLU A 419 -21.44 0.33 -12.07
N LEU A 420 -21.65 -0.09 -10.80
CA LEU A 420 -22.48 0.66 -9.86
C LEU A 420 -21.81 2.02 -9.55
N ILE A 421 -22.60 3.10 -9.45
CA ILE A 421 -22.11 4.46 -9.17
C ILE A 421 -22.17 4.77 -7.67
#